data_AF-A0A1T4UVB2-F1
#
_entry.id   AF-A0A1T4UVB2-F1
#
_cell.length_a   1.000
_cell.length_b   1.000
_cell.length_c   1.000
_cell.angle_alpha   90.00
_cell.angle_beta   90.00
_cell.angle_gamma   90.00
#
_symmetry.space_group_name_H-M   'P 1'
#
loop_
_entity.id
_entity.type
_entity.pdbx_description
1 polymer ?
#
loop_
_entity_poly.entity_id
_entity_poly.type
_entity_poly.pdbx_seq_one_letter_code
_entity_poly.pdbx_strand_id
1 'polypeptide(L)'
;MAHARKFRIDPQYELLNPTSEEEVEALLLEMYPDNRIAAQTLYEVMTPADIAIIKCDLGVGRNWYTPKEIAHYFWLKGNYYASESNPFG
;
A
#
# COMPACT_ATOMS: atom_id res chain seq x y z
N MET A 1 18.06 21.96 21.69
CA MET A 1 16.95 21.10 22.18
C MET A 1 15.79 21.25 21.21
N ALA A 2 15.56 20.25 20.35
CA ALA A 2 14.51 20.31 19.34
C ALA A 2 13.19 19.80 19.95
N HIS A 3 12.19 20.67 20.01
CA HIS A 3 10.84 20.29 20.39
C HIS A 3 10.23 19.38 19.32
N ALA A 4 10.03 18.10 19.64
CA ALA A 4 9.21 17.20 18.84
C ALA A 4 7.79 17.79 18.77
N ARG A 5 7.39 18.29 17.61
CA ARG A 5 5.99 18.67 17.35
C ARG A 5 5.15 17.41 17.45
N LYS A 6 4.36 17.30 18.52
CA LYS A 6 3.29 16.28 18.62
C LYS A 6 2.29 16.59 17.51
N PHE A 7 2.28 15.79 16.46
CA PHE A 7 1.21 15.80 15.47
C PHE A 7 -0.08 15.46 16.22
N ARG A 8 -0.93 16.46 16.43
CA ARG A 8 -2.32 16.25 16.85
C ARG A 8 -3.09 15.86 15.60
N ILE A 9 -3.28 14.56 15.41
CA ILE A 9 -4.20 14.04 14.40
C ILE A 9 -5.62 14.32 14.90
N ASP A 10 -6.48 14.79 14.00
CA ASP A 10 -7.90 15.03 14.25
C ASP A 10 -8.56 13.70 14.70
N PRO A 11 -9.34 13.65 15.80
CA PRO A 11 -9.90 12.41 16.36
C PRO A 11 -10.88 11.66 15.46
N GLN A 12 -11.18 12.17 14.26
CA GLN A 12 -12.05 11.53 13.28
C GLN A 12 -11.33 10.53 12.36
N TYR A 13 -9.99 10.57 12.32
CA TYR A 13 -9.21 9.64 11.50
C TYR A 13 -8.47 8.66 12.40
N GLU A 14 -8.88 7.39 12.32
CA GLU A 14 -8.12 6.30 12.91
C GLU A 14 -6.88 6.04 12.04
N LEU A 15 -5.71 6.22 12.63
CA LEU A 15 -4.45 5.84 11.99
C LEU A 15 -4.28 4.34 12.11
N LEU A 16 -4.50 3.64 11.00
CA LEU A 16 -4.20 2.23 10.88
C LEU A 16 -2.69 2.06 10.67
N ASN A 17 -2.06 1.22 11.49
CA ASN A 17 -0.65 0.88 11.38
C ASN A 17 -0.50 -0.64 11.22
N PRO A 18 -0.83 -1.18 10.03
CA PRO A 18 -0.72 -2.61 9.77
C PRO A 18 0.73 -3.07 9.94
N THR A 19 0.90 -4.23 10.57
CA THR A 19 2.18 -4.83 10.95
C THR A 19 2.54 -6.06 10.13
N SER A 20 1.67 -6.48 9.20
CA SER A 20 1.94 -7.53 8.22
C SER A 20 1.23 -7.27 6.89
N GLU A 21 1.65 -7.98 5.83
CA GLU A 21 1.01 -7.93 4.52
C GLU A 21 -0.46 -8.41 4.60
N GLU A 22 -0.72 -9.42 5.42
CA GLU A 22 -2.06 -9.98 5.62
C GLU A 22 -3.00 -8.97 6.30
N GLU A 23 -2.50 -8.15 7.21
CA GLU A 23 -3.28 -7.06 7.80
C GLU A 23 -3.62 -5.99 6.75
N VAL A 24 -2.71 -5.69 5.82
CA VAL A 24 -3.00 -4.79 4.70
C VAL A 24 -4.07 -5.41 3.78
N GLU A 25 -3.97 -6.71 3.46
CA GLU A 25 -4.96 -7.41 2.65
C GLU A 25 -6.34 -7.40 3.32
N ALA A 26 -6.41 -7.68 4.62
CA ALA A 26 -7.66 -7.67 5.38
C ALA A 26 -8.33 -6.30 5.35
N LEU A 27 -7.57 -5.23 5.56
CA LEU A 27 -8.10 -3.85 5.47
C LEU A 27 -8.60 -3.53 4.06
N LEU A 28 -7.90 -3.97 3.02
CA LEU A 28 -8.35 -3.79 1.64
C LEU A 28 -9.62 -4.62 1.34
N LEU A 29 -9.76 -5.81 1.92
CA LEU A 29 -10.97 -6.64 1.79
C LEU A 29 -12.18 -6.03 2.51
N GLU A 30 -11.97 -5.35 3.64
CA GLU A 30 -13.03 -4.59 4.31
C GLU A 30 -13.54 -3.43 3.43
N MET A 31 -12.63 -2.77 2.71
CA MET A 31 -12.99 -1.70 1.77
C MET A 31 -13.59 -2.22 0.45
N TYR A 32 -13.09 -3.36 -0.05
CA TYR A 32 -13.44 -3.96 -1.33
C TYR A 32 -13.86 -5.42 -1.14
N PRO A 33 -15.07 -5.66 -0.58
CA PRO A 33 -15.52 -7.00 -0.20
C PRO A 33 -15.80 -7.94 -1.38
N ASP A 34 -15.89 -7.40 -2.60
CA ASP A 34 -16.00 -8.17 -3.85
C ASP A 34 -14.64 -8.70 -4.34
N ASN A 35 -13.58 -8.48 -3.57
CA ASN A 35 -12.20 -8.88 -3.86
C ASN A 35 -11.69 -8.28 -5.18
N ARG A 36 -12.20 -7.10 -5.57
CA ARG A 36 -11.83 -6.41 -6.81
C ARG A 36 -11.68 -4.91 -6.57
N ILE A 37 -10.54 -4.38 -6.96
CA ILE A 37 -10.22 -2.95 -6.92
C ILE A 37 -10.12 -2.47 -8.35
N ALA A 38 -10.93 -1.48 -8.72
CA ALA A 38 -10.84 -0.87 -10.04
C ALA A 38 -9.48 -0.19 -10.22
N ALA A 39 -8.81 -0.47 -11.34
CA ALA A 39 -7.49 0.09 -11.62
C ALA A 39 -7.50 1.62 -11.60
N GLN A 40 -8.57 2.23 -12.12
CA GLN A 40 -8.75 3.67 -12.17
C GLN A 40 -8.75 4.30 -10.76
N THR A 41 -9.43 3.69 -9.78
CA THR A 41 -9.46 4.17 -8.39
C THR A 41 -8.06 4.23 -7.78
N LEU A 42 -7.21 3.25 -8.08
CA LEU A 42 -5.82 3.25 -7.62
C LEU A 42 -5.00 4.34 -8.31
N TYR A 43 -5.18 4.51 -9.62
CA TYR A 43 -4.42 5.48 -10.41
C TYR A 43 -4.70 6.94 -10.04
N GLU A 44 -5.88 7.22 -9.49
CA GLU A 44 -6.24 8.56 -9.00
C GLU A 44 -5.49 8.97 -7.73
N VAL A 45 -5.06 7.99 -6.92
CA VAL A 45 -4.40 8.24 -5.63
C VAL A 45 -2.90 7.92 -5.63
N MET A 46 -2.41 7.27 -6.69
CA MET A 46 -1.01 6.83 -6.81
C MET A 46 -0.16 7.80 -7.63
N THR A 47 1.14 7.80 -7.37
CA THR A 47 2.08 8.56 -8.20
C THR A 47 2.29 7.88 -9.56
N PRO A 48 2.73 8.61 -10.61
CA PRO A 48 3.04 8.00 -11.90
C PRO A 48 4.08 6.88 -11.83
N ALA A 49 5.04 6.96 -10.90
CA ALA A 49 6.04 5.92 -10.67
C ALA A 49 5.40 4.65 -10.11
N ASP A 50 4.51 4.79 -9.12
CA ASP A 50 3.76 3.66 -8.54
C ASP A 50 2.93 2.95 -9.61
N ILE A 51 2.23 3.71 -10.44
CA ILE A 51 1.41 3.19 -11.54
C ILE A 51 2.29 2.41 -12.53
N ALA A 52 3.49 2.91 -12.84
CA ALA A 52 4.42 2.23 -13.75
C ALA A 52 4.92 0.90 -13.16
N ILE A 53 5.27 0.88 -11.87
CA ILE A 53 5.72 -0.34 -11.16
C ILE A 53 4.61 -1.39 -11.15
N ILE A 54 3.40 -1.01 -10.71
CA ILE A 54 2.26 -1.93 -10.67
C ILE A 54 1.94 -2.50 -12.05
N LYS A 55 1.98 -1.68 -13.11
CA LYS A 55 1.75 -2.14 -14.48
C LYS A 55 2.86 -3.07 -14.98
N CYS A 56 4.11 -2.83 -14.56
CA CYS A 56 5.24 -3.69 -14.90
C CYS A 56 5.11 -5.06 -14.22
N ASP A 57 4.79 -5.08 -12.93
CA ASP A 57 4.79 -6.31 -12.13
C ASP A 57 3.51 -7.15 -12.34
N LEU A 58 2.35 -6.49 -12.40
CA LEU A 58 1.04 -7.15 -12.45
C LEU A 58 0.42 -7.18 -13.85
N GLY A 59 1.02 -6.49 -14.82
CA GLY A 59 0.59 -6.42 -16.21
C GLY A 59 -0.09 -5.11 -16.61
N VAL A 60 0.12 -4.73 -17.87
CA VAL A 60 -0.40 -3.50 -18.49
C VAL A 60 -1.83 -3.71 -19.00
N GLY A 61 -2.66 -2.67 -18.92
CA GLY A 61 -4.01 -2.66 -19.52
C GLY A 61 -5.07 -3.39 -18.70
N ARG A 62 -4.81 -3.67 -17.42
CA ARG A 62 -5.78 -4.28 -16.50
C ARG A 62 -6.83 -3.26 -16.07
N ASN A 63 -8.08 -3.72 -15.99
CA ASN A 63 -9.20 -2.91 -15.51
C ASN A 63 -9.41 -3.05 -13.99
N TRP A 64 -8.90 -4.12 -13.39
CA TRP A 64 -9.03 -4.41 -11.97
C TRP A 64 -7.83 -5.21 -11.44
N TYR A 65 -7.63 -5.09 -10.13
CA TYR A 65 -6.65 -5.82 -9.33
C TYR A 65 -7.35 -6.45 -8.12
N THR A 66 -6.73 -7.42 -7.51
CA THR A 66 -7.21 -8.00 -6.24
C THR A 66 -6.60 -7.27 -5.04
N PRO A 67 -7.32 -7.17 -3.90
CA PRO A 67 -6.77 -6.76 -2.62
C PRO A 67 -5.42 -7.38 -2.30
N LYS A 68 -5.24 -8.69 -2.53
CA LYS A 68 -3.96 -9.37 -2.32
C LYS A 68 -2.82 -8.80 -3.15
N GLU A 69 -3.03 -8.63 -4.46
CA GLU A 69 -2.00 -8.06 -5.36
C GLU A 69 -1.59 -6.65 -4.92
N ILE A 70 -2.54 -5.84 -4.47
CA ILE A 70 -2.31 -4.47 -4.03
C ILE A 70 -1.70 -4.40 -2.62
N ALA A 71 -2.11 -5.30 -1.73
CA ALA A 71 -1.53 -5.43 -0.39
C ALA A 71 -0.04 -5.73 -0.48
N HIS A 72 0.35 -6.67 -1.34
CA HIS A 72 1.75 -7.00 -1.59
C HIS A 72 2.56 -5.77 -2.03
N TYR A 73 2.03 -5.02 -2.99
CA TYR A 73 2.69 -3.79 -3.46
C TYR A 73 2.85 -2.75 -2.34
N PHE A 74 1.80 -2.47 -1.57
CA PHE A 74 1.88 -1.51 -0.46
C PHE A 74 2.81 -1.97 0.65
N TRP A 75 2.81 -3.26 0.96
CA TRP A 75 3.69 -3.86 1.96
C TRP A 75 5.15 -3.71 1.55
N LEU A 76 5.51 -4.06 0.30
CA LEU A 76 6.87 -3.89 -0.22
C LEU A 76 7.29 -2.41 -0.25
N LYS A 77 6.40 -1.51 -0.69
CA LYS A 77 6.69 -0.08 -0.73
C LYS A 77 6.93 0.50 0.68
N GLY A 78 6.11 0.12 1.64
CA GLY A 78 6.23 0.55 3.04
C GLY A 78 7.44 -0.03 3.75
N ASN A 79 7.88 -1.23 3.35
CA ASN A 79 8.98 -1.98 3.96
C ASN A 79 10.21 -2.08 3.06
N TYR A 80 10.38 -1.16 2.09
CA TYR A 80 11.47 -1.19 1.11
C TYR A 80 12.86 -1.32 1.76
N TYR A 81 13.07 -0.71 2.92
CA TYR A 81 14.33 -0.80 3.69
C TYR A 81 14.44 -2.05 4.58
N ALA A 82 13.34 -2.74 4.88
CA ALA A 82 13.38 -3.99 5.64
C ALA A 82 13.87 -5.16 4.77
N SER A 83 13.66 -5.10 3.45
CA SER A 83 14.24 -6.06 2.50
C SER A 83 15.72 -5.82 2.18
N GLU A 84 16.30 -4.69 2.58
CA GLU A 84 17.74 -4.41 2.45
C GLU A 84 18.58 -4.94 3.62
N SER A 85 18.07 -5.89 4.42
CA SER A 85 18.92 -6.70 5.31
C SER A 85 19.72 -7.73 4.50
N ASN A 86 20.74 -7.20 3.83
CA ASN A 86 21.98 -7.82 3.40
C ASN A 86 21.99 -8.76 2.17
N PRO A 87 22.39 -8.29 0.96
CA PRO A 87 22.82 -9.17 -0.13
C PRO A 87 24.22 -9.78 0.12
N PHE A 88 24.91 -9.39 1.19
CA PHE A 88 26.23 -9.90 1.59
C PHE A 88 26.28 -10.19 3.10
N GLY A 89 25.51 -11.20 3.54
CA GLY A 89 25.47 -11.79 4.90
C GLY A 89 26.41 -11.23 5.97
#